data_AF-W1Y212-F1
#
_entry.id   AF-W1Y212-F1
#
_cell.length_a   1.000
_cell.length_b   1.000
_cell.length_c   1.000
_cell.angle_alpha   90.00
_cell.angle_beta   90.00
_cell.angle_gamma   90.00
#
_symmetry.space_group_name_H-M   'P 1'
#
loop_
_entity.id
_entity.type
_entity.pdbx_description
1 polymer ?
#
loop_
_entity_poly.entity_id
_entity_poly.type
_entity_poly.pdbx_seq_one_letter_code
_entity_poly.pdbx_strand_id
1 'polypeptide(L)' 'IKGILDPEDARDAVRFGADGIVVSNHGGRQLDGVLSSARALPAIADAVKGDIAILADSGIRNGLDVVRMISCLN' A
#
# COMPACT_ATOMS: atom_id res chain seq x y z
N ILE A 1 -1.89 0.66 10.21
CA ILE A 1 -0.89 1.74 10.01
C ILE A 1 -1.03 2.30 8.60
N LYS A 2 -1.14 3.63 8.43
CA LYS A 2 -1.29 4.27 7.10
C LYS A 2 -0.01 4.99 6.69
N GLY A 3 0.35 4.89 5.42
CA GLY A 3 1.51 5.57 4.85
C GLY A 3 2.68 4.64 4.54
N ILE A 4 2.45 3.33 4.48
CA ILE A 4 3.49 2.35 4.18
C ILE A 4 3.87 2.45 2.70
N LEU A 5 5.16 2.62 2.42
CA LEU A 5 5.72 2.64 1.07
C LEU A 5 6.91 1.67 0.92
N ASP A 6 7.37 1.08 2.02
CA ASP A 6 8.48 0.13 2.05
C ASP A 6 8.00 -1.27 2.50
N PRO A 7 8.47 -2.37 1.86
CA PRO A 7 8.10 -3.72 2.27
C PRO A 7 8.59 -4.13 3.67
N GLU A 8 9.73 -3.64 4.15
CA GLU A 8 10.20 -3.94 5.51
C GLU A 8 9.29 -3.30 6.56
N ASP A 9 8.86 -2.06 6.33
CA ASP A 9 7.87 -1.39 7.20
C ASP A 9 6.55 -2.19 7.27
N ALA A 10 6.16 -2.84 6.17
CA ALA A 10 5.00 -3.72 6.15
C ALA A 10 5.22 -4.99 6.99
N ARG A 11 6.40 -5.62 6.91
CA ARG A 11 6.75 -6.78 7.74
C ARG A 11 6.81 -6.43 9.22
N ASP A 12 7.34 -5.27 9.54
CA ASP A 12 7.37 -4.78 10.92
C ASP A 12 5.96 -4.51 11.43
N ALA A 13 5.05 -3.98 10.60
CA ALA A 13 3.63 -3.85 10.96
C ALA A 13 2.99 -5.20 11.33
N VAL A 14 3.28 -6.27 10.56
CA VAL A 14 2.84 -7.64 10.90
C VAL A 14 3.44 -8.08 12.23
N ARG A 15 4.76 -7.93 12.40
CA ARG A 15 5.48 -8.35 13.62
C ARG A 15 4.98 -7.65 14.88
N PHE A 16 4.58 -6.38 14.77
CA PHE A 16 4.02 -5.62 15.88
C PHE A 16 2.53 -5.86 16.11
N GLY A 17 1.89 -6.74 15.33
CA GLY A 17 0.50 -7.13 15.51
C GLY A 17 -0.51 -6.08 15.05
N ALA A 18 -0.18 -5.28 14.04
CA ALA A 18 -1.15 -4.36 13.45
C ALA A 18 -2.28 -5.14 12.75
N ASP A 19 -3.52 -4.64 12.83
CA ASP A 19 -4.66 -5.26 12.14
C ASP A 19 -4.65 -5.05 10.62
N GLY A 20 -3.93 -4.03 10.14
CA GLY A 20 -3.98 -3.61 8.76
C GLY A 20 -2.95 -2.54 8.40
N ILE A 21 -2.61 -2.46 7.12
CA ILE A 21 -1.79 -1.40 6.54
C ILE A 21 -2.52 -0.67 5.41
N VAL A 22 -2.15 0.60 5.19
CA VAL A 22 -2.58 1.36 4.02
C VAL A 22 -1.36 1.83 3.23
N VAL A 23 -1.22 1.31 2.01
CA VAL A 23 -0.20 1.74 1.06
C VAL A 23 -0.59 3.11 0.50
N SER A 24 0.18 4.14 0.86
CA SER A 24 -0.22 5.52 0.65
C SER A 24 0.97 6.47 0.64
N ASN A 25 1.06 7.30 -0.41
CA ASN A 25 1.94 8.47 -0.41
C ASN A 25 1.22 9.77 0.01
N HIS A 26 0.10 9.64 0.71
CA HIS A 26 -0.76 10.76 1.13
C HIS A 26 -1.23 11.65 -0.04
N GLY A 27 -1.43 11.05 -1.21
CA GLY A 27 -1.77 11.75 -2.45
C GLY A 27 -0.73 12.79 -2.86
N GLY A 28 0.55 12.49 -2.61
CA GLY A 28 1.69 13.33 -2.97
C GLY A 28 1.83 14.62 -2.16
N ARG A 29 1.20 14.71 -0.98
CA ARG A 29 1.17 15.96 -0.17
C ARG A 29 2.13 15.96 1.02
N GLN A 30 2.75 14.83 1.34
CA GLN A 30 3.62 14.72 2.52
C GLN A 30 5.09 14.87 2.14
N LEU A 31 5.59 14.00 1.25
CA LEU A 31 6.96 14.03 0.77
C LEU A 31 6.95 13.99 -0.75
N ASP A 32 7.63 14.94 -1.39
CA ASP A 32 7.70 15.01 -2.85
C ASP A 32 8.66 13.96 -3.42
N GLY A 33 8.39 13.50 -4.64
CA GLY A 33 9.24 12.53 -5.36
C GLY A 33 9.20 11.09 -4.84
N VAL A 34 8.41 10.78 -3.82
CA VAL A 34 8.25 9.39 -3.34
C VAL A 34 7.48 8.52 -4.33
N LEU A 35 7.61 7.19 -4.18
CA LEU A 35 6.87 6.23 -4.97
C LEU A 35 5.36 6.51 -4.94
N SER A 36 4.70 6.29 -6.08
CA SER A 36 3.24 6.23 -6.11
C SER A 36 2.77 4.97 -5.36
N SER A 37 1.61 5.06 -4.70
CA SER A 37 1.03 3.89 -4.01
C SER A 37 0.88 2.69 -4.94
N ALA A 38 0.49 2.90 -6.19
CA ALA A 38 0.36 1.84 -7.19
C ALA A 38 1.70 1.15 -7.55
N ARG A 39 2.83 1.86 -7.44
CA ARG A 39 4.16 1.26 -7.65
C ARG A 39 4.69 0.55 -6.41
N ALA A 40 4.37 1.05 -5.22
CA ALA A 40 4.79 0.41 -3.97
C ALA A 40 3.99 -0.86 -3.66
N LEU A 41 2.71 -0.89 -4.04
CA LEU A 41 1.76 -1.93 -3.65
C LEU A 41 2.18 -3.37 -3.99
N PRO A 42 2.74 -3.70 -5.19
CA PRO A 42 3.12 -5.07 -5.51
C PRO A 42 4.17 -5.66 -4.56
N ALA A 43 5.28 -4.93 -4.33
CA ALA A 43 6.35 -5.40 -3.46
C ALA A 43 5.90 -5.54 -1.99
N ILE A 44 4.97 -4.70 -1.54
CA ILE A 44 4.35 -4.80 -0.21
C ILE A 44 3.42 -6.02 -0.15
N ALA A 45 2.60 -6.23 -1.17
CA ALA A 45 1.72 -7.39 -1.25
C ALA A 45 2.53 -8.69 -1.23
N ASP A 46 3.59 -8.80 -2.03
CA ASP A 46 4.49 -9.96 -2.04
C ASP A 46 5.09 -10.24 -0.65
N ALA A 47 5.31 -9.21 0.16
CA ALA A 47 5.94 -9.34 1.47
C ALA A 47 4.99 -9.83 2.57
N VAL A 48 3.70 -9.48 2.53
CA VAL A 48 2.77 -9.68 3.67
C VAL A 48 1.34 -10.10 3.31
N LYS A 49 1.04 -10.36 2.03
CA LYS A 49 -0.30 -10.81 1.60
C LYS A 49 -0.64 -12.14 2.28
N GLY A 50 -1.78 -12.15 2.97
CA GLY A 50 -2.26 -13.30 3.75
C GLY A 50 -2.04 -13.15 5.25
N ASP A 51 -1.11 -12.29 5.67
CA ASP A 51 -0.79 -12.09 7.10
C ASP A 51 -1.52 -10.90 7.72
N ILE A 52 -1.84 -9.88 6.91
CA ILE A 52 -2.44 -8.62 7.37
C ILE A 52 -3.40 -8.03 6.33
N ALA A 53 -4.38 -7.25 6.77
CA ALA A 53 -5.25 -6.52 5.85
C ALA A 53 -4.46 -5.45 5.08
N ILE A 54 -4.52 -5.49 3.75
CA ILE A 54 -3.87 -4.50 2.87
C ILE A 54 -4.92 -3.60 2.24
N LEU A 55 -4.82 -2.31 2.49
CA LEU A 55 -5.58 -1.26 1.81
C LEU A 55 -4.65 -0.36 1.01
N ALA A 56 -5.18 0.40 0.05
CA ALA A 56 -4.41 1.37 -0.73
C ALA A 56 -5.23 2.62 -1.04
N ASP A 57 -4.55 3.77 -1.14
CA ASP A 57 -5.15 5.04 -1.59
C ASP A 57 -4.30 5.70 -2.70
N SER A 58 -4.70 6.93 -3.07
CA SER A 58 -4.02 7.82 -4.01
C SER A 58 -4.22 7.46 -5.49
N GLY A 59 -4.63 8.46 -6.27
CA GLY A 59 -4.81 8.33 -7.72
C GLY A 59 -6.10 7.62 -8.19
N ILE A 60 -6.89 7.03 -7.30
CA ILE A 60 -8.18 6.40 -7.65
C ILE A 60 -9.24 7.50 -7.91
N ARG A 61 -9.78 7.55 -9.14
CA ARG A 61 -10.79 8.54 -9.56
C ARG A 61 -12.08 7.91 -10.07
N ASN A 62 -12.04 6.66 -10.51
CA ASN A 62 -13.19 5.93 -11.02
C ASN A 62 -13.04 4.41 -10.74
N GLY A 63 -14.06 3.64 -11.11
CA GLY A 63 -14.07 2.18 -10.89
C GLY A 63 -12.97 1.42 -11.64
N LEU A 64 -12.53 1.89 -12.81
CA LEU A 64 -11.42 1.25 -13.53
C LEU A 64 -10.10 1.39 -12.77
N ASP A 65 -9.88 2.52 -12.09
CA ASP A 65 -8.70 2.70 -11.24
C ASP A 65 -8.72 1.76 -10.03
N VAL A 66 -9.91 1.48 -9.47
CA VAL A 66 -10.07 0.47 -8.41
C VAL A 66 -9.64 -0.91 -8.90
N VAL A 67 -10.11 -1.33 -10.08
CA VAL A 67 -9.73 -2.63 -10.67
C VAL A 67 -8.22 -2.70 -10.94
N ARG A 68 -7.62 -1.63 -11.46
CA ARG A 68 -6.15 -1.54 -11.64
C ARG A 68 -5.41 -1.67 -10.32
N MET A 69 -5.85 -0.99 -9.26
CA MET A 69 -5.21 -1.10 -7.95
C MET A 69 -5.30 -2.52 -7.38
N ILE A 70 -6.46 -3.17 -7.53
CA ILE A 70 -6.63 -4.58 -7.12
C ILE A 70 -5.71 -5.50 -7.93
N SER A 71 -5.49 -5.22 -9.21
CA SER A 71 -4.58 -6.04 -10.04
C SER A 71 -3.12 -6.05 -9.57
N CYS A 72 -2.71 -5.05 -8.79
CA CYS A 72 -1.38 -4.99 -8.16
C CYS A 72 -1.24 -5.93 -6.95
N LEU A 73 -2.32 -6.55 -6.46
CA LEU A 73 -2.31 -7.48 -5.34
C LEU A 73 -2.16 -8.94 -5.77
N ASN A 74 -2.00 -9.23 -7.07
CA ASN A 74 -1.96 -10.60 -7.58
C ASN A 74 -0.63 -11.27 -7.35
#